data_AF-A0A7W4PAQ5-F1
#
_entry.id   AF-A0A7W4PAQ5-F1
#
_cell.length_a   1.000
_cell.length_b   1.000
_cell.length_c   1.000
_cell.angle_alpha   90.00
_cell.angle_beta   90.00
_cell.angle_gamma   90.00
#
_symmetry.space_group_name_H-M   'P 1'
#
loop_
_entity.id
_entity.type
_entity.pdbx_description
1 polymer ?
#
loop_
_entity_poly.entity_id
_entity_poly.type
_entity_poly.pdbx_seq_one_letter_code
_entity_poly.pdbx_strand_id
1 'polypeptide(L)' 'MRRRDENGIDSEASLLLAEIQSDVEQLNRRVQSVPQMPDSLRQGIAALADKIDALCDLSRR' A
#
# COMPACT_ATOMS: atom_id res chain seq x y z
N MET A 1 12.69 -3.34 -30.51
CA MET A 1 13.52 -3.40 -29.29
C MET A 1 12.93 -2.49 -28.21
N ARG A 2 11.64 -2.68 -27.82
CA ARG A 2 10.94 -1.83 -26.82
C ARG A 2 10.47 -2.57 -25.55
N ARG A 3 10.37 -3.90 -25.60
CA ARG A 3 9.81 -4.71 -24.50
C ARG A 3 10.70 -4.83 -23.25
N ARG A 4 11.98 -4.45 -23.33
CA ARG A 4 12.91 -4.65 -22.20
C ARG A 4 12.80 -3.54 -21.16
N ASP A 5 12.49 -2.32 -21.60
CA ASP A 5 12.37 -1.15 -20.73
C ASP A 5 10.98 -1.09 -20.06
N GLU A 6 9.92 -1.46 -20.78
CA GLU A 6 8.56 -1.60 -20.23
C GLU A 6 8.53 -2.62 -19.09
N ASN A 7 9.14 -3.80 -19.28
CA ASN A 7 9.23 -4.83 -18.24
C ASN A 7 10.02 -4.36 -16.98
N GLY A 8 11.01 -3.48 -17.15
CA GLY A 8 11.79 -2.94 -16.04
C GLY A 8 10.96 -1.98 -15.18
N ILE A 9 10.24 -1.07 -15.84
CA ILE A 9 9.35 -0.11 -15.19
C ILE A 9 8.17 -0.82 -14.51
N ASP A 10 7.57 -1.81 -15.17
CA ASP A 10 6.46 -2.59 -14.59
C ASP A 10 6.92 -3.39 -13.35
N SER A 11 8.16 -3.88 -13.36
CA SER A 11 8.76 -4.57 -12.22
C SER A 11 9.06 -3.62 -11.05
N GLU A 12 9.59 -2.44 -11.33
CA GLU A 12 9.84 -1.40 -10.31
C GLU A 12 8.54 -0.88 -9.70
N ALA A 13 7.50 -0.66 -10.51
CA ALA A 13 6.19 -0.24 -10.04
C ALA A 13 5.55 -1.30 -9.14
N SER A 14 5.67 -2.59 -9.52
CA SER A 14 5.16 -3.70 -8.71
C SER A 14 5.89 -3.82 -7.37
N LEU A 15 7.21 -3.63 -7.37
CA LEU A 15 8.02 -3.67 -6.16
C LEU A 15 7.67 -2.52 -5.22
N LEU A 16 7.58 -1.29 -5.75
CA LEU A 16 7.18 -0.11 -4.98
C LEU A 16 5.78 -0.26 -4.39
N LEU A 17 4.84 -0.84 -5.14
CA LEU A 17 3.48 -1.07 -4.66
C LEU A 17 3.46 -2.08 -3.49
N ALA A 18 4.26 -3.14 -3.57
CA ALA A 18 4.40 -4.11 -2.47
C ALA A 18 5.04 -3.48 -1.22
N GLU A 19 6.02 -2.60 -1.38
CA GLU A 19 6.62 -1.84 -0.29
C GLU A 19 5.59 -0.92 0.38
N ILE A 20 4.82 -0.16 -0.41
CA ILE A 20 3.76 0.73 0.09
C ILE A 20 2.69 -0.08 0.84
N GLN A 21 2.30 -1.25 0.33
CA GLN A 21 1.36 -2.14 1.02
C GLN A 21 1.88 -2.54 2.40
N SER A 22 3.11 -3.04 2.47
CA SER A 22 3.76 -3.43 3.72
C SER A 22 3.85 -2.27 4.72
N ASP A 23 4.22 -1.08 4.25
CA ASP A 23 4.35 0.11 5.11
C ASP A 23 2.99 0.55 5.67
N VAL A 24 1.94 0.52 4.86
CA VAL A 24 0.59 0.90 5.29
C VAL A 24 0.01 -0.14 6.25
N GLU A 25 0.24 -1.44 6.05
CA GLU A 25 -0.14 -2.48 7.01
C GLU A 25 0.57 -2.32 8.35
N GLN A 26 1.87 -1.98 8.33
CA GLN A 26 2.62 -1.68 9.54
C GLN A 26 2.10 -0.43 10.24
N LEU A 27 1.80 0.63 9.48
CA LEU A 27 1.22 1.86 10.01
C LEU A 27 -0.14 1.59 10.67
N ASN A 28 -1.02 0.85 9.99
CA ASN A 28 -2.33 0.50 10.52
C ASN A 28 -2.20 -0.28 11.84
N ARG A 29 -1.32 -1.30 11.89
CA ARG A 29 -1.05 -2.04 13.14
C ARG A 29 -0.52 -1.15 14.27
N ARG A 30 0.44 -0.28 13.98
CA ARG A 30 1.00 0.65 14.98
C ARG A 30 -0.08 1.58 15.52
N VAL A 31 -0.86 2.18 14.65
CA VAL A 31 -1.98 3.08 15.00
C VAL A 31 -3.02 2.37 15.85
N GLN A 32 -3.30 1.10 15.55
CA GLN A 32 -4.22 0.33 16.39
C GLN A 32 -3.76 0.24 17.85
N SER A 33 -2.45 0.20 18.07
CA SER A 33 -1.82 0.11 19.39
C SER A 33 -1.58 1.45 20.10
N VAL A 34 -1.75 2.60 19.43
CA VAL A 34 -1.51 3.92 20.04
C VAL A 34 -2.69 4.30 20.96
N PRO A 35 -2.46 4.50 22.26
CA PRO A 35 -3.47 5.01 23.18
C PRO A 35 -3.86 6.44 22.79
N GLN A 36 -5.16 6.77 22.90
CA GLN A 36 -5.70 8.12 22.64
C GLN A 36 -5.52 8.65 21.20
N MET A 37 -5.23 7.78 20.22
CA MET A 37 -5.28 8.18 18.80
C MET A 37 -6.72 8.59 18.43
N PRO A 38 -6.93 9.78 17.83
CA PRO A 38 -8.24 10.20 17.36
C PRO A 38 -8.88 9.19 16.40
N ASP A 39 -10.15 8.87 16.61
CA ASP A 39 -10.88 7.87 15.81
C ASP A 39 -10.91 8.24 14.33
N SER A 40 -11.02 9.53 14.01
CA SER A 40 -10.98 10.01 12.62
C SER A 40 -9.66 9.69 11.92
N LEU A 41 -8.54 9.76 12.63
CA LEU A 41 -7.23 9.37 12.08
C LEU A 41 -7.11 7.86 11.95
N ARG A 42 -7.60 7.09 12.95
CA ARG A 42 -7.62 5.63 12.89
C ARG A 42 -8.44 5.13 11.68
N GLN A 43 -9.61 5.71 11.46
CA GLN A 43 -10.48 5.42 10.32
C GLN A 43 -9.84 5.84 8.99
N GLY A 44 -9.20 7.01 8.94
CA GLY A 44 -8.49 7.48 7.75
C GLY A 44 -7.35 6.54 7.33
N ILE A 45 -6.61 6.01 8.31
CA ILE A 45 -5.51 5.06 8.06
C ILE A 45 -6.04 3.69 7.63
N ALA A 46 -7.12 3.20 8.25
CA ALA A 46 -7.78 1.97 7.80
C ALA A 46 -8.28 2.09 6.36
N ALA A 47 -8.95 3.20 6.02
CA ALA A 47 -9.43 3.45 4.66
C ALA A 47 -8.27 3.61 3.64
N LEU A 48 -7.09 4.06 4.07
CA LEU A 48 -5.90 4.08 3.23
C LEU A 48 -5.38 2.66 2.97
N ALA A 49 -5.34 1.80 3.99
CA ALA A 49 -4.97 0.40 3.85
C ALA A 49 -5.88 -0.32 2.84
N ASP A 50 -7.19 -0.19 2.98
CA ASP A 50 -8.17 -0.82 2.08
C ASP A 50 -7.97 -0.40 0.62
N LYS A 51 -7.64 0.88 0.37
CA LYS A 51 -7.39 1.40 -0.98
C LYS A 51 -6.09 0.86 -1.58
N ILE A 52 -5.04 0.73 -0.77
CA ILE A 52 -3.77 0.16 -1.22
C ILE A 52 -3.92 -1.33 -1.50
N ASP A 53 -4.64 -2.07 -0.66
CA ASP A 53 -4.96 -3.48 -0.92
C ASP A 53 -5.72 -3.66 -2.23
N ALA A 54 -6.75 -2.83 -2.47
CA ALA A 54 -7.49 -2.84 -3.74
C ALA A 54 -6.59 -2.51 -4.94
N LEU A 55 -5.63 -1.58 -4.79
CA LEU A 55 -4.68 -1.24 -5.85
C LEU A 55 -3.71 -2.40 -6.13
N CYS A 56 -3.22 -3.08 -5.09
CA CYS A 56 -2.39 -4.28 -5.21
C CYS A 56 -3.13 -5.41 -5.92
N ASP A 57 -4.42 -5.60 -5.62
CA ASP A 57 -5.27 -6.57 -6.29
C ASP A 57 -5.50 -6.25 -7.78
N LEU A 58 -5.58 -4.96 -8.13
CA LEU A 58 -5.68 -4.53 -9.53
C LEU A 58 -4.36 -4.73 -10.28
N SER A 59 -3.23 -4.45 -9.65
CA SER A 59 -1.89 -4.63 -10.25
C SER A 59 -1.54 -6.10 -10.52
N ARG A 60 -2.15 -7.03 -9.77
CA ARG A 60 -1.95 -8.47 -9.95
C ARG A 60 -2.80 -9.10 -11.08
N ARG A 61 -3.71 -8.35 -11.71
CA ARG A 61 -4.60 -8.83 -12.79
C ARG A 61 -4.01 -8.58 -14.16
#